data_AF-A0A077Z4H3-F1
#
_entry.id   AF-A0A077Z4H3-F1
#
_cell.length_a   1.000
_cell.length_b   1.000
_cell.length_c   1.000
_cell.angle_alpha   90.00
_cell.angle_beta   90.00
_cell.angle_gamma   90.00
#
_symmetry.space_group_name_H-M   'P 1'
#
loop_
_entity.id
_entity.type
_entity.pdbx_description
1 polymer ?
#
loop_
_entity_poly.entity_id
_entity_poly.type
_entity_poly.pdbx_seq_one_letter_code
_entity_poly.pdbx_strand_id
1 'polypeptide(L)'
;MTDRPCATRAAIFTAQKETLNRVKHSPTFVYFRIACILSIASMLWFVSSFLFLNVHLQASQPAGKGESASWLDRRCQLLPVGNFSASYVKRVVLMIIDALRAEVLESGIQYMPFLRDMITNGSGHVFKAKIQAPSVTMPRIKALTSGTIPAFVDLLLNFGSSEFHDDNLLRRMRESNLSSVFYGDETWLHMFPGHFRRSEGTTSFIVTDYVEVDRNVTRHLDFELHQDDWTMMILHYLGLDHIGHSYGDKSSLISLKLQEMDNVSSFIYRTLHQNLSDFLFVILGDHGMSDTGSHGGSSELESNVLVFALSPHLTARQLVQTVEQVDLVPTLAMLLNLPIPERNVGLLMGDLVRALIPKDGDLCKMYMVNLCQFLRNIPVTISSKAAGRALM
;
A
#
# COMPACT_ATOMS: atom_id res chain seq x y z
N MET A 1 64.79 -41.93 -23.11
CA MET A 1 64.53 -40.89 -22.09
C MET A 1 65.06 -39.60 -22.66
N THR A 2 64.19 -38.65 -23.00
CA THR A 2 64.61 -37.29 -23.34
C THR A 2 64.13 -36.39 -22.20
N ASP A 3 65.09 -35.96 -21.38
CA ASP A 3 64.90 -35.05 -20.26
C ASP A 3 64.25 -33.75 -20.76
N ARG A 4 62.97 -33.56 -20.46
CA ARG A 4 62.37 -32.23 -20.57
C ARG A 4 62.80 -31.45 -19.32
N PRO A 5 63.53 -30.34 -19.48
CA PRO A 5 63.97 -29.56 -18.34
C PRO A 5 62.75 -28.99 -17.61
N CYS A 6 62.61 -29.35 -16.34
CA CYS A 6 61.63 -28.79 -15.43
C CYS A 6 61.88 -27.27 -15.36
N ALA A 7 61.04 -26.49 -16.05
CA ALA A 7 61.01 -25.05 -15.86
C ALA A 7 60.77 -24.80 -14.36
N THR A 8 61.71 -24.12 -13.72
CA THR A 8 61.59 -23.82 -12.29
C THR A 8 60.31 -23.04 -12.04
N ARG A 9 59.62 -23.31 -10.93
CA ARG A 9 58.36 -22.67 -10.55
C ARG A 9 58.41 -21.13 -10.66
N ALA A 10 59.57 -20.54 -10.39
CA ALA A 10 59.84 -19.12 -10.57
C ALA A 10 59.74 -18.68 -12.04
N ALA A 11 60.30 -19.42 -12.99
CA ALA A 11 60.24 -19.11 -14.42
C ALA A 11 58.80 -19.16 -14.96
N ILE A 12 58.02 -20.16 -14.52
CA ILE A 12 56.58 -20.27 -14.88
C ILE A 12 55.82 -19.05 -14.36
N PHE A 13 56.03 -18.67 -13.09
CA PHE A 13 55.36 -17.53 -12.49
C PHE A 13 55.70 -16.20 -13.18
N THR A 14 56.98 -15.99 -13.51
CA THR A 14 57.42 -14.80 -14.26
C THR A 14 56.78 -14.75 -15.65
N ALA A 15 56.78 -15.86 -16.38
CA ALA A 15 56.15 -15.95 -17.70
C ALA A 15 54.63 -15.71 -17.67
N GLN A 16 53.94 -16.21 -16.64
CA GLN A 16 52.51 -15.94 -16.42
C GLN A 16 52.27 -14.46 -16.15
N LYS A 17 53.10 -13.82 -15.32
CA LYS A 17 52.98 -12.39 -15.00
C LYS A 17 53.23 -11.51 -16.22
N GLU A 18 54.22 -11.85 -17.05
CA GLU A 18 54.49 -11.16 -18.31
C GLU A 18 53.34 -11.32 -19.31
N THR A 19 52.80 -12.53 -19.45
CA THR A 19 51.66 -12.81 -20.34
C THR A 19 50.43 -12.02 -19.88
N LEU A 20 50.12 -12.05 -18.58
CA LEU A 20 49.02 -11.27 -18.01
C LEU A 20 49.22 -9.77 -18.21
N ASN A 21 50.45 -9.27 -18.08
CA ASN A 21 50.76 -7.87 -18.36
C ASN A 21 50.56 -7.54 -19.84
N ARG A 22 50.99 -8.39 -20.78
CA ARG A 22 50.72 -8.18 -22.22
C ARG A 22 49.23 -8.16 -22.53
N VAL A 23 48.45 -9.08 -21.94
CA VAL A 23 46.98 -9.09 -22.09
C VAL A 23 46.37 -7.82 -21.51
N LYS A 24 46.82 -7.37 -20.33
CA LYS A 24 46.31 -6.13 -19.70
C LYS A 24 46.53 -4.87 -20.55
N HIS A 25 47.54 -4.86 -21.40
CA HIS A 25 47.87 -3.76 -22.29
C HIS A 25 47.46 -4.02 -23.74
N SER A 26 46.81 -5.16 -24.04
CA SER A 26 46.30 -5.39 -25.39
C SER A 26 45.20 -4.37 -25.68
N PRO A 27 45.12 -3.86 -26.93
CA PRO A 27 44.08 -2.90 -27.31
C PRO A 27 42.68 -3.43 -26.95
N THR A 28 42.42 -4.71 -27.21
CA THR A 28 41.15 -5.38 -26.90
C THR A 28 40.78 -5.32 -25.42
N PHE A 29 41.73 -5.58 -24.52
CA PHE A 29 41.47 -5.54 -23.09
C PHE A 29 41.32 -4.12 -22.56
N VAL A 30 42.06 -3.16 -23.14
CA VAL A 30 41.87 -1.73 -22.85
C VAL A 30 40.47 -1.28 -23.26
N TYR A 31 39.99 -1.65 -24.46
CA TYR A 31 38.62 -1.36 -24.90
C TYR A 31 37.57 -2.02 -24.01
N PHE A 32 37.78 -3.28 -23.61
CA PHE A 32 36.89 -3.96 -22.67
C PHE A 32 36.81 -3.23 -21.33
N ARG A 33 37.95 -2.79 -20.76
CA ARG A 33 37.96 -1.99 -19.53
C ARG A 33 37.23 -0.66 -19.68
N ILE A 34 37.44 0.04 -20.79
CA ILE A 34 36.74 1.30 -21.08
C ILE A 34 35.23 1.04 -21.16
N ALA A 35 34.79 -0.02 -21.87
CA ALA A 35 33.39 -0.39 -21.95
C ALA A 35 32.79 -0.73 -20.58
N CYS A 36 33.49 -1.48 -19.74
CA CYS A 36 33.07 -1.74 -18.36
C CYS A 36 32.97 -0.45 -17.53
N ILE A 37 33.97 0.44 -17.61
CA ILE A 37 33.95 1.73 -16.89
C ILE A 37 32.78 2.60 -17.37
N LEU A 38 32.53 2.68 -18.68
CA LEU A 38 31.41 3.42 -19.24
C LEU A 38 30.06 2.82 -18.83
N SER A 39 29.93 1.50 -18.79
CA SER A 39 28.73 0.82 -18.31
C SER A 39 28.50 1.06 -16.82
N ILE A 40 29.55 1.03 -16.00
CA ILE A 40 29.44 1.34 -14.58
C ILE A 40 29.08 2.82 -14.40
N ALA A 41 29.72 3.72 -15.14
CA ALA A 41 29.42 5.15 -15.10
C ALA A 41 27.99 5.47 -15.55
N SER A 42 27.48 4.80 -16.59
CA SER A 42 26.10 4.96 -17.04
C SER A 42 25.10 4.41 -16.02
N MET A 43 25.39 3.26 -15.39
CA MET A 43 24.58 2.71 -14.30
C MET A 43 24.60 3.63 -13.07
N LEU A 44 25.76 4.15 -12.67
CA LEU A 44 25.87 5.11 -11.57
C LEU A 44 25.16 6.42 -11.88
N TRP A 45 25.25 6.93 -13.11
CA TRP A 45 24.53 8.12 -13.55
C TRP A 45 23.03 7.88 -13.60
N PHE A 46 22.58 6.71 -14.05
CA PHE A 46 21.17 6.31 -14.01
C PHE A 46 20.67 6.20 -12.56
N VAL A 47 21.38 5.50 -11.68
CA VAL A 47 21.04 5.40 -10.25
C VAL A 47 21.02 6.78 -9.60
N SER A 48 22.02 7.62 -9.87
CA SER A 48 22.08 8.98 -9.34
C SER A 48 20.94 9.87 -9.86
N SER A 49 20.66 9.83 -11.16
CA SER A 49 19.66 10.71 -11.76
C SER A 49 18.24 10.18 -11.54
N PHE A 50 17.99 8.90 -11.74
CA PHE A 50 16.67 8.30 -11.62
C PHE A 50 16.25 8.17 -10.16
N LEU A 51 17.12 7.71 -9.25
CA LEU A 51 16.73 7.54 -7.84
C LEU A 51 16.69 8.88 -7.10
N PHE A 52 17.72 9.72 -7.19
CA PHE A 52 17.76 10.96 -6.40
C PHE A 52 16.83 12.05 -6.95
N LEU A 53 16.61 12.14 -8.27
CA LEU A 53 15.67 13.12 -8.84
C LEU A 53 14.22 12.77 -8.48
N ASN A 54 13.86 11.48 -8.44
CA ASN A 54 12.53 11.07 -8.00
C ASN A 54 12.30 11.33 -6.51
N VAL A 55 13.32 11.12 -5.65
CA VAL A 55 13.26 11.49 -4.22
C VAL A 55 13.06 13.01 -4.06
N HIS A 56 13.75 13.83 -4.85
CA HIS A 56 13.59 15.31 -4.79
C HIS A 56 12.26 15.81 -5.38
N LEU A 57 11.68 15.13 -6.37
CA LEU A 57 10.36 15.47 -6.91
C LEU A 57 9.22 15.16 -5.93
N GLN A 58 9.43 14.25 -4.98
CA GLN A 58 8.45 13.85 -3.96
C GLN A 58 8.67 14.52 -2.60
N ALA A 59 9.84 15.10 -2.34
CA ALA A 59 10.03 16.03 -1.23
C ALA A 59 9.22 17.29 -1.50
N SER A 60 7.93 17.24 -1.13
CA SER A 60 6.95 18.31 -1.27
C SER A 60 7.54 19.64 -0.82
N GLN A 61 7.71 20.59 -1.75
CA GLN A 61 7.78 21.99 -1.39
C GLN A 61 6.32 22.48 -1.27
N PRO A 62 5.96 23.23 -0.21
CA PRO A 62 4.62 23.79 -0.08
C PRO A 62 4.24 24.56 -1.35
N ALA A 63 3.02 24.36 -1.83
CA ALA A 63 2.52 25.04 -3.02
C ALA A 63 2.69 26.58 -2.90
N GLY A 64 3.19 27.18 -3.99
CA GLY A 64 3.59 28.58 -4.19
C GLY A 64 3.09 29.68 -3.24
N LYS A 65 4.00 30.60 -2.88
CA LYS A 65 3.74 31.85 -2.15
C LYS A 65 2.94 32.86 -2.99
N GLY A 66 1.64 32.65 -3.15
CA GLY A 66 0.69 33.64 -3.70
C GLY A 66 -0.20 34.25 -2.61
N GLU A 67 -0.84 35.40 -2.85
CA GLU A 67 -1.77 36.01 -1.89
C GLU A 67 -2.93 35.08 -1.50
N SER A 68 -3.45 34.29 -2.45
CA SER A 68 -4.44 33.22 -2.20
C SER A 68 -3.91 32.15 -1.23
N ALA A 69 -2.64 31.77 -1.36
CA ALA A 69 -1.99 30.82 -0.47
C ALA A 69 -1.91 31.36 0.97
N SER A 70 -1.73 32.68 1.16
CA SER A 70 -1.71 33.30 2.49
C SER A 70 -3.07 33.27 3.21
N TRP A 71 -4.18 33.37 2.47
CA TRP A 71 -5.52 33.28 3.06
C TRP A 71 -5.86 31.84 3.47
N LEU A 72 -5.58 30.87 2.58
CA LEU A 72 -5.74 29.45 2.88
C LEU A 72 -4.87 29.04 4.07
N ASP A 73 -3.59 29.39 4.06
CA ASP A 73 -2.64 29.04 5.13
C ASP A 73 -3.11 29.54 6.51
N ARG A 74 -3.55 30.80 6.61
CA ARG A 74 -4.12 31.34 7.86
C ARG A 74 -5.35 30.56 8.34
N ARG A 75 -6.27 30.20 7.43
CA ARG A 75 -7.43 29.36 7.82
C ARG A 75 -6.98 27.97 8.26
N CYS A 76 -6.05 27.36 7.54
CA CYS A 76 -5.52 26.04 7.86
C CYS A 76 -4.80 25.98 9.21
N GLN A 77 -4.22 27.09 9.67
CA GLN A 77 -3.60 27.19 11.00
C GLN A 77 -4.64 27.34 12.13
N LEU A 78 -5.83 27.88 11.82
CA LEU A 78 -6.90 28.12 12.80
C LEU A 78 -7.88 26.93 12.94
N LEU A 79 -7.82 25.95 12.04
CA LEU A 79 -8.72 24.79 12.10
C LEU A 79 -8.33 23.89 13.29
N PRO A 80 -9.25 23.61 14.24
CA PRO A 80 -9.01 22.59 15.24
C PRO A 80 -8.89 21.23 14.55
N VAL A 81 -7.79 20.52 14.83
CA VAL A 81 -7.62 19.13 14.39
C VAL A 81 -8.35 18.24 15.38
N GLY A 82 -9.39 17.54 14.90
CA GLY A 82 -10.21 16.65 15.72
C GLY A 82 -11.33 17.36 16.49
N ASN A 83 -11.97 16.59 17.38
CA ASN A 83 -13.17 16.97 18.14
C ASN A 83 -14.41 17.17 17.26
N PHE A 84 -14.57 16.31 16.26
CA PHE A 84 -15.84 16.17 15.52
C PHE A 84 -16.87 15.47 16.41
N SER A 85 -18.17 15.63 16.10
CA SER A 85 -19.16 14.76 16.71
C SER A 85 -18.91 13.29 16.35
N ALA A 86 -19.39 12.39 17.20
CA ALA A 86 -19.21 10.95 17.00
C ALA A 86 -19.73 10.54 15.61
N SER A 87 -18.86 9.90 14.83
CA SER A 87 -19.23 9.22 13.60
C SER A 87 -20.04 7.95 13.92
N TYR A 88 -20.62 7.35 12.89
CA TYR A 88 -21.18 5.99 12.99
C TYR A 88 -20.10 4.89 12.99
N VAL A 89 -18.84 5.22 13.26
CA VAL A 89 -17.71 4.29 13.23
C VAL A 89 -16.93 4.33 14.54
N LYS A 90 -17.13 3.31 15.38
CA LYS A 90 -16.32 3.05 16.57
C LYS A 90 -15.35 1.90 16.39
N ARG A 91 -15.67 0.94 15.50
CA ARG A 91 -14.78 -0.16 15.14
C ARG A 91 -14.54 -0.20 13.65
N VAL A 92 -13.30 -0.51 13.27
CA VAL A 92 -12.91 -0.72 11.89
C VAL A 92 -12.33 -2.11 11.73
N VAL A 93 -12.79 -2.87 10.75
CA VAL A 93 -12.10 -4.07 10.27
C VAL A 93 -11.55 -3.77 8.88
N LEU A 94 -10.24 -3.90 8.69
CA LEU A 94 -9.58 -3.84 7.39
C LEU A 94 -9.19 -5.26 6.98
N MET A 95 -9.90 -5.84 6.03
CA MET A 95 -9.55 -7.12 5.42
C MET A 95 -8.86 -6.87 4.09
N ILE A 96 -7.54 -6.91 4.13
CA ILE A 96 -6.66 -6.79 2.98
C ILE A 96 -6.51 -8.19 2.37
N ILE A 97 -6.83 -8.31 1.08
CA ILE A 97 -6.64 -9.52 0.30
C ILE A 97 -5.56 -9.19 -0.72
N ASP A 98 -4.38 -9.78 -0.54
CA ASP A 98 -3.22 -9.53 -1.40
C ASP A 98 -3.57 -9.79 -2.87
N ALA A 99 -3.16 -8.88 -3.74
CA ALA A 99 -3.40 -8.90 -5.18
C ALA A 99 -4.87 -8.83 -5.65
N LEU A 100 -5.82 -8.40 -4.79
CA LEU A 100 -7.24 -8.26 -5.17
C LEU A 100 -7.52 -7.06 -6.10
N ARG A 101 -7.49 -7.34 -7.40
CA ARG A 101 -7.78 -6.36 -8.47
C ARG A 101 -9.23 -5.89 -8.46
N ALA A 102 -9.46 -4.67 -8.93
CA ALA A 102 -10.80 -4.14 -9.20
C ALA A 102 -11.54 -4.93 -10.29
N GLU A 103 -10.82 -5.64 -11.16
CA GLU A 103 -11.37 -6.54 -12.19
C GLU A 103 -12.30 -7.61 -11.60
N VAL A 104 -12.14 -7.95 -10.32
CA VAL A 104 -13.04 -8.87 -9.61
C VAL A 104 -14.50 -8.41 -9.71
N LEU A 105 -14.78 -7.10 -9.81
CA LEU A 105 -16.15 -6.58 -9.97
C LEU A 105 -16.81 -7.00 -11.28
N GLU A 106 -16.01 -7.29 -12.32
CA GLU A 106 -16.48 -7.66 -13.66
C GLU A 106 -16.50 -9.17 -13.85
N SER A 107 -15.41 -9.86 -13.50
CA SER A 107 -15.22 -11.29 -13.81
C SER A 107 -15.23 -12.21 -12.59
N GLY A 108 -14.98 -11.68 -11.39
CA GLY A 108 -14.82 -12.46 -10.17
C GLY A 108 -16.02 -12.42 -9.21
N ILE A 109 -16.89 -11.42 -9.32
CA ILE A 109 -17.95 -11.11 -8.34
C ILE A 109 -18.99 -12.22 -8.25
N GLN A 110 -19.14 -13.03 -9.30
CA GLN A 110 -19.99 -14.22 -9.30
C GLN A 110 -19.51 -15.31 -8.32
N TYR A 111 -18.22 -15.30 -7.97
CA TYR A 111 -17.63 -16.18 -6.97
C TYR A 111 -17.68 -15.58 -5.55
N MET A 112 -18.19 -14.35 -5.43
CA MET A 112 -18.33 -13.63 -4.16
C MET A 112 -19.80 -13.23 -3.92
N PRO A 113 -20.71 -14.20 -3.78
CA PRO A 113 -22.15 -13.93 -3.69
C PRO A 113 -22.53 -13.02 -2.51
N PHE A 114 -21.87 -13.09 -1.36
CA PHE A 114 -22.17 -12.21 -0.24
C PHE A 114 -21.86 -10.74 -0.58
N LEU A 115 -20.67 -10.45 -1.12
CA LEU A 115 -20.33 -9.08 -1.54
C LEU A 115 -21.23 -8.62 -2.68
N ARG A 116 -21.56 -9.48 -3.65
CA ARG A 116 -22.52 -9.19 -4.71
C ARG A 116 -23.87 -8.77 -4.15
N ASP A 117 -24.39 -9.53 -3.18
CA ASP A 117 -25.68 -9.26 -2.55
C ASP A 117 -25.67 -7.94 -1.77
N MET A 118 -24.53 -7.58 -1.14
CA MET A 118 -24.36 -6.29 -0.48
C MET A 118 -24.39 -5.11 -1.46
N ILE A 119 -23.86 -5.27 -2.67
CA ILE A 119 -24.01 -4.27 -3.74
C ILE A 119 -25.47 -4.15 -4.15
N THR A 120 -26.14 -5.27 -4.43
CA THR A 120 -27.53 -5.26 -4.95
C THR A 120 -28.51 -4.69 -3.93
N ASN A 121 -28.31 -4.99 -2.65
CA ASN A 121 -29.14 -4.48 -1.54
C ASN A 121 -28.83 -3.03 -1.18
N GLY A 122 -27.78 -2.44 -1.76
CA GLY A 122 -27.36 -1.07 -1.47
C GLY A 122 -26.74 -0.92 -0.08
N SER A 123 -26.14 -1.96 0.49
CA SER A 123 -25.42 -1.88 1.77
C SER A 123 -23.89 -1.81 1.58
N GLY A 124 -23.41 -2.01 0.36
CA GLY A 124 -22.00 -1.97 -0.02
C GLY A 124 -21.63 -0.78 -0.89
N HIS A 125 -20.68 0.04 -0.43
CA HIS A 125 -20.05 1.08 -1.24
C HIS A 125 -18.82 0.51 -1.92
N VAL A 126 -18.73 0.62 -3.25
CA VAL A 126 -17.68 -0.01 -4.05
C VAL A 126 -16.84 1.06 -4.75
N PHE A 127 -15.53 0.92 -4.62
CA PHE A 127 -14.56 1.80 -5.23
C PHE A 127 -13.53 0.99 -6.02
N LYS A 128 -13.26 1.44 -7.24
CA LYS A 128 -12.05 1.09 -7.99
C LYS A 128 -10.96 2.05 -7.54
N ALA A 129 -10.10 1.57 -6.64
CA ALA A 129 -9.02 2.38 -6.09
C ALA A 129 -7.77 2.24 -6.96
N LYS A 130 -7.17 3.37 -7.32
CA LYS A 130 -5.91 3.40 -8.05
C LYS A 130 -4.74 3.43 -7.07
N ILE A 131 -3.72 2.62 -7.34
CA ILE A 131 -2.44 2.65 -6.63
C ILE A 131 -1.36 3.24 -7.53
N GLN A 132 -0.33 3.80 -6.90
CA GLN A 132 0.92 4.15 -7.55
C GLN A 132 1.91 3.01 -7.42
N ALA A 133 2.78 2.80 -8.41
CA ALA A 133 3.91 1.88 -8.27
C ALA A 133 4.82 2.25 -7.07
N PRO A 134 5.54 1.28 -6.48
CA PRO A 134 5.54 -0.14 -6.83
C PRO A 134 4.33 -0.88 -6.24
N SER A 135 3.72 -1.76 -7.04
CA SER A 135 2.74 -2.77 -6.63
C SER A 135 3.45 -3.91 -5.89
N VAL A 136 3.95 -3.63 -4.69
CA VAL A 136 4.62 -4.60 -3.81
C VAL A 136 4.08 -4.41 -2.39
N THR A 137 3.81 -5.51 -1.69
CA THR A 137 3.16 -5.56 -0.37
C THR A 137 3.72 -4.53 0.61
N MET A 138 5.04 -4.52 0.88
CA MET A 138 5.65 -3.62 1.86
C MET A 138 5.43 -2.12 1.55
N PRO A 139 5.73 -1.60 0.34
CA PRO A 139 5.33 -0.25 -0.07
C PRO A 139 3.82 0.01 0.05
N ARG A 140 2.96 -0.95 -0.27
CA ARG A 140 1.51 -0.77 -0.17
C ARG A 140 1.05 -0.65 1.27
N ILE A 141 1.63 -1.42 2.19
CA ILE A 141 1.40 -1.27 3.63
C ILE A 141 1.77 0.14 4.10
N LYS A 142 2.90 0.71 3.62
CA LYS A 142 3.25 2.11 3.91
C LYS A 142 2.19 3.08 3.39
N ALA A 143 1.72 2.89 2.16
CA ALA A 143 0.67 3.74 1.57
C ALA A 143 -0.67 3.60 2.33
N LEU A 144 -1.08 2.40 2.70
CA LEU A 144 -2.34 2.13 3.42
C LEU A 144 -2.35 2.64 4.86
N THR A 145 -1.19 2.94 5.44
CA THR A 145 -1.09 3.43 6.83
C THR A 145 -0.74 4.91 6.91
N SER A 146 0.03 5.46 5.98
CA SER A 146 0.42 6.88 5.96
C SER A 146 -0.35 7.71 4.90
N GLY A 147 -0.86 7.06 3.86
CA GLY A 147 -1.39 7.66 2.62
C GLY A 147 -0.39 8.56 1.93
N THR A 148 0.89 8.22 2.02
CA THR A 148 1.97 8.73 1.18
C THR A 148 2.08 7.88 -0.08
N ILE A 149 2.68 8.44 -1.14
CA ILE A 149 3.07 7.68 -2.33
C ILE A 149 4.49 7.13 -2.08
N PRO A 150 4.68 5.81 -1.97
CA PRO A 150 6.00 5.23 -1.74
C PRO A 150 6.95 5.51 -2.91
N ALA A 151 8.23 5.79 -2.63
CA ALA A 151 9.24 5.91 -3.66
C ALA A 151 9.86 4.55 -4.00
N PHE A 152 10.25 4.32 -5.26
CA PHE A 152 10.97 3.10 -5.65
C PHE A 152 12.32 2.96 -4.90
N VAL A 153 12.95 4.09 -4.56
CA VAL A 153 14.18 4.12 -3.77
C VAL A 153 13.95 3.55 -2.36
N ASP A 154 12.77 3.77 -1.78
CA ASP A 154 12.45 3.26 -0.45
C ASP A 154 12.41 1.74 -0.44
N LEU A 155 12.02 1.10 -1.55
CA LEU A 155 12.05 -0.36 -1.68
C LEU A 155 13.49 -0.88 -1.64
N LEU A 156 14.43 -0.20 -2.33
CA LEU A 156 15.85 -0.59 -2.36
C LEU A 156 16.56 -0.33 -1.02
N LEU A 157 16.27 0.80 -0.38
CA LEU A 157 16.91 1.18 0.89
C LEU A 157 16.37 0.40 2.10
N ASN A 158 15.11 -0.06 2.04
CA ASN A 158 14.47 -0.83 3.11
C ASN A 158 14.34 -2.32 2.78
N PHE A 159 15.15 -2.83 1.85
CA PHE A 159 15.20 -4.24 1.54
C PHE A 159 15.67 -5.02 2.80
N GLY A 160 14.74 -5.75 3.45
CA GLY A 160 14.99 -6.44 4.73
C GLY A 160 14.19 -5.92 5.93
N SER A 161 13.00 -5.34 5.69
CA SER A 161 11.96 -5.04 6.70
C SER A 161 12.43 -4.19 7.89
N SER A 162 12.88 -2.96 7.61
CA SER A 162 13.10 -1.93 8.63
C SER A 162 11.78 -1.43 9.23
N GLU A 163 11.85 -1.01 10.49
CA GLU A 163 10.76 -0.32 11.18
C GLU A 163 10.32 0.91 10.38
N PHE A 164 9.00 1.11 10.25
CA PHE A 164 8.45 2.26 9.56
C PHE A 164 8.28 3.43 10.53
N HIS A 165 9.22 4.38 10.44
CA HIS A 165 9.27 5.51 11.38
C HIS A 165 8.44 6.75 10.96
N ASP A 166 7.92 6.82 9.74
CA ASP A 166 7.08 7.95 9.35
C ASP A 166 5.74 7.93 10.11
N ASP A 167 5.14 9.12 10.20
CA ASP A 167 3.81 9.26 10.78
C ASP A 167 2.76 8.46 9.99
N ASN A 168 1.87 7.79 10.72
CA ASN A 168 0.92 6.83 10.17
C ASN A 168 -0.26 6.62 11.13
N LEU A 169 -1.34 6.03 10.60
CA LEU A 169 -2.59 5.81 11.32
C LEU A 169 -2.41 4.98 12.60
N LEU A 170 -1.57 3.93 12.58
CA LEU A 170 -1.33 3.08 13.76
C LEU A 170 -0.63 3.85 14.87
N ARG A 171 0.33 4.73 14.53
CA ARG A 171 0.95 5.65 15.48
C ARG A 171 -0.08 6.61 16.07
N ARG A 172 -0.88 7.26 15.23
CA ARG A 172 -1.93 8.20 15.67
C ARG A 172 -2.97 7.54 16.58
N MET A 173 -3.33 6.29 16.29
CA MET A 173 -4.19 5.47 17.15
C MET A 173 -3.54 5.25 18.53
N ARG A 174 -2.29 4.80 18.57
CA ARG A 174 -1.56 4.54 19.82
C ARG A 174 -1.41 5.81 20.67
N GLU A 175 -1.05 6.93 20.05
CA GLU A 175 -0.96 8.25 20.71
C GLU A 175 -2.31 8.71 21.30
N SER A 176 -3.42 8.24 20.70
CA SER A 176 -4.79 8.53 21.14
C SER A 176 -5.38 7.45 22.06
N ASN A 177 -4.55 6.51 22.55
CA ASN A 177 -4.97 5.35 23.37
C ASN A 177 -6.01 4.43 22.70
N LEU A 178 -6.09 4.44 21.36
CA LEU A 178 -6.88 3.48 20.60
C LEU A 178 -6.05 2.22 20.34
N SER A 179 -6.68 1.06 20.45
CA SER A 179 -6.00 -0.23 20.30
C SER A 179 -6.23 -0.82 18.91
N SER A 180 -5.18 -1.44 18.36
CA SER A 180 -5.27 -2.22 17.13
C SER A 180 -4.84 -3.66 17.35
N VAL A 181 -5.40 -4.59 16.57
CA VAL A 181 -5.00 -6.01 16.52
C VAL A 181 -4.72 -6.41 15.08
N PHE A 182 -3.81 -7.36 14.86
CA PHE A 182 -3.32 -7.70 13.52
C PHE A 182 -3.09 -9.20 13.31
N TYR A 183 -3.53 -9.71 12.16
CA TYR A 183 -3.24 -11.08 11.71
C TYR A 183 -2.98 -11.10 10.21
N GLY A 184 -1.86 -11.65 9.75
CA GLY A 184 -1.51 -11.63 8.32
C GLY A 184 -0.02 -11.62 8.05
N ASP A 185 0.40 -11.09 6.90
CA ASP A 185 1.80 -10.99 6.50
C ASP A 185 2.71 -10.38 7.59
N GLU A 186 3.77 -11.09 7.97
CA GLU A 186 4.72 -10.70 9.02
C GLU A 186 5.45 -9.36 8.78
N THR A 187 5.45 -8.86 7.54
CA THR A 187 5.93 -7.52 7.18
C THR A 187 5.32 -6.42 8.05
N TRP A 188 4.05 -6.56 8.44
CA TRP A 188 3.40 -5.61 9.36
C TRP A 188 4.06 -5.60 10.74
N LEU A 189 4.47 -6.77 11.25
CA LEU A 189 5.08 -6.88 12.58
C LEU A 189 6.49 -6.27 12.59
N HIS A 190 7.23 -6.44 11.50
CA HIS A 190 8.54 -5.82 11.33
C HIS A 190 8.44 -4.29 11.17
N MET A 191 7.45 -3.81 10.41
CA MET A 191 7.26 -2.38 10.17
C MET A 191 6.68 -1.64 11.38
N PHE A 192 5.84 -2.27 12.19
CA PHE A 192 5.11 -1.64 13.29
C PHE A 192 5.31 -2.35 14.64
N PRO A 193 6.56 -2.52 15.10
CA PRO A 193 6.83 -3.20 16.36
C PRO A 193 6.10 -2.51 17.52
N GLY A 194 5.40 -3.30 18.34
CA GLY A 194 4.68 -2.82 19.53
C GLY A 194 3.47 -1.90 19.25
N HIS A 195 2.96 -1.83 18.02
CA HIS A 195 1.74 -1.07 17.70
C HIS A 195 0.46 -1.87 17.94
N PHE A 196 0.53 -3.20 17.82
CA PHE A 196 -0.62 -4.09 17.98
C PHE A 196 -0.71 -4.63 19.41
N ARG A 197 -1.92 -4.61 19.97
CA ARG A 197 -2.22 -5.15 21.30
C ARG A 197 -2.12 -6.68 21.33
N ARG A 198 -2.60 -7.30 20.26
CA ARG A 198 -2.47 -8.72 19.96
C ARG A 198 -2.17 -8.85 18.48
N SER A 199 -1.30 -9.79 18.15
CA SER A 199 -0.99 -10.05 16.76
C SER A 199 -0.34 -11.39 16.53
N GLU A 200 -0.53 -11.95 15.35
CA GLU A 200 0.23 -13.10 14.85
C GLU A 200 0.52 -12.93 13.36
N GLY A 201 1.79 -13.12 12.98
CA GLY A 201 2.25 -13.02 11.59
C GLY A 201 2.27 -14.37 10.90
N THR A 202 2.11 -14.39 9.58
CA THR A 202 2.40 -15.53 8.72
C THR A 202 3.48 -15.15 7.71
N THR A 203 4.27 -16.14 7.29
CA THR A 203 5.41 -15.90 6.40
C THR A 203 4.98 -15.96 4.94
N SER A 204 5.39 -14.97 4.14
CA SER A 204 5.15 -14.91 2.69
C SER A 204 6.22 -15.63 1.86
N PHE A 205 7.25 -16.21 2.48
CA PHE A 205 8.35 -16.86 1.74
C PHE A 205 7.94 -18.13 0.98
N ILE A 206 6.90 -18.85 1.41
CA ILE A 206 6.45 -20.09 0.78
C ILE A 206 5.27 -19.79 -0.14
N VAL A 207 5.56 -19.30 -1.34
CA VAL A 207 4.56 -18.89 -2.35
C VAL A 207 3.64 -20.04 -2.79
N THR A 208 4.07 -21.29 -2.63
CA THR A 208 3.23 -22.47 -2.93
C THR A 208 2.15 -22.73 -1.88
N ASP A 209 2.26 -22.14 -0.69
CA ASP A 209 1.25 -22.26 0.36
C ASP A 209 0.25 -21.12 0.29
N TYR A 210 -0.93 -21.41 -0.26
CA TYR A 210 -2.05 -20.47 -0.34
C TYR A 210 -3.23 -20.89 0.55
N VAL A 211 -3.02 -21.84 1.48
CA VAL A 211 -4.07 -22.36 2.36
C VAL A 211 -3.73 -22.09 3.82
N GLU A 212 -2.56 -22.53 4.28
CA GLU A 212 -2.19 -22.40 5.69
C GLU A 212 -1.86 -20.94 6.04
N VAL A 213 -1.32 -20.15 5.10
CA VAL A 213 -1.17 -18.68 5.27
C VAL A 213 -2.48 -17.98 5.61
N ASP A 214 -3.57 -18.29 4.90
CA ASP A 214 -4.89 -17.67 5.10
C ASP A 214 -5.64 -18.29 6.28
N ARG A 215 -5.44 -19.59 6.54
CA ARG A 215 -5.97 -20.27 7.71
C ARG A 215 -5.39 -19.71 9.01
N ASN A 216 -4.09 -19.38 9.00
CA ASN A 216 -3.42 -18.76 10.14
C ASN A 216 -3.93 -17.35 10.44
N VAL A 217 -4.51 -16.64 9.47
CA VAL A 217 -5.25 -15.40 9.73
C VAL A 217 -6.65 -15.72 10.27
N THR A 218 -7.39 -16.56 9.55
CA THR A 218 -8.82 -16.84 9.81
C THR A 218 -9.08 -17.44 11.18
N ARG A 219 -8.17 -18.30 11.69
CA ARG A 219 -8.35 -19.00 12.97
C ARG A 219 -8.43 -18.10 14.21
N HIS A 220 -8.09 -16.81 14.08
CA HIS A 220 -8.20 -15.84 15.18
C HIS A 220 -9.55 -15.12 15.22
N LEU A 221 -10.34 -15.17 14.13
CA LEU A 221 -11.58 -14.39 14.02
C LEU A 221 -12.61 -14.75 15.08
N ASP A 222 -12.76 -16.05 15.39
CA ASP A 222 -13.70 -16.51 16.43
C ASP A 222 -13.41 -15.87 17.79
N PHE A 223 -12.13 -15.67 18.13
CA PHE A 223 -11.76 -15.02 19.38
C PHE A 223 -11.89 -13.50 19.29
N GLU A 224 -11.30 -12.90 18.25
CA GLU A 224 -11.15 -11.44 18.14
C GLU A 224 -12.45 -10.70 17.89
N LEU A 225 -13.38 -11.28 17.10
CA LEU A 225 -14.68 -10.65 16.82
C LEU A 225 -15.57 -10.55 18.08
N HIS A 226 -15.27 -11.32 19.12
CA HIS A 226 -15.98 -11.26 20.41
C HIS A 226 -15.27 -10.38 21.46
N GLN A 227 -14.06 -9.87 21.16
CA GLN A 227 -13.38 -8.92 22.04
C GLN A 227 -13.94 -7.51 21.85
N ASP A 228 -13.90 -6.70 22.90
CA ASP A 228 -14.36 -5.31 22.88
C ASP A 228 -13.25 -4.25 23.05
N ASP A 229 -12.02 -4.72 23.08
CA ASP A 229 -10.87 -3.97 23.53
C ASP A 229 -9.95 -3.46 22.40
N TRP A 230 -10.42 -3.58 21.15
CA TRP A 230 -9.78 -3.07 19.94
C TRP A 230 -10.71 -2.10 19.19
N THR A 231 -10.09 -1.09 18.58
CA THR A 231 -10.74 -0.11 17.69
C THR A 231 -10.54 -0.46 16.22
N MET A 232 -9.38 -1.02 15.87
CA MET A 232 -9.08 -1.48 14.51
C MET A 232 -8.56 -2.93 14.52
N MET A 233 -9.15 -3.77 13.69
CA MET A 233 -8.63 -5.10 13.36
C MET A 233 -8.12 -5.08 11.93
N ILE A 234 -6.87 -5.50 11.72
CA ILE A 234 -6.27 -5.60 10.40
C ILE A 234 -6.01 -7.08 10.10
N LEU A 235 -6.54 -7.54 8.98
CA LEU A 235 -6.36 -8.89 8.48
C LEU A 235 -5.70 -8.79 7.10
N HIS A 236 -4.56 -9.44 6.88
CA HIS A 236 -3.87 -9.41 5.60
C HIS A 236 -3.68 -10.83 5.06
N TYR A 237 -4.54 -11.22 4.13
CA TYR A 237 -4.59 -12.53 3.47
C TYR A 237 -3.66 -12.56 2.27
N LEU A 238 -2.89 -13.64 2.11
CA LEU A 238 -1.84 -13.78 1.09
C LEU A 238 -2.19 -14.78 -0.02
N GLY A 239 -3.14 -15.69 0.25
CA GLY A 239 -3.35 -16.86 -0.59
C GLY A 239 -3.76 -16.54 -2.02
N LEU A 240 -4.43 -15.39 -2.27
CA LEU A 240 -4.78 -14.97 -3.63
C LEU A 240 -3.54 -14.61 -4.46
N ASP A 241 -2.62 -13.82 -3.89
CA ASP A 241 -1.36 -13.48 -4.55
C ASP A 241 -0.49 -14.72 -4.80
N HIS A 242 -0.37 -15.58 -3.79
CA HIS A 242 0.35 -16.86 -3.87
C HIS A 242 -0.16 -17.78 -5.00
N ILE A 243 -1.48 -17.86 -5.20
CA ILE A 243 -2.08 -18.60 -6.32
C ILE A 243 -1.71 -17.95 -7.65
N GLY A 244 -1.81 -16.63 -7.75
CA GLY A 244 -1.47 -15.93 -8.99
C GLY A 244 0.00 -16.10 -9.36
N HIS A 245 0.92 -15.96 -8.41
CA HIS A 245 2.35 -16.26 -8.62
C HIS A 245 2.60 -17.69 -9.13
N SER A 246 1.90 -18.67 -8.54
CA SER A 246 2.14 -20.09 -8.83
C SER A 246 1.46 -20.57 -10.11
N TYR A 247 0.30 -20.01 -10.47
CA TYR A 247 -0.60 -20.57 -11.49
C TYR A 247 -1.20 -19.55 -12.46
N GLY A 248 -0.95 -18.25 -12.27
CA GLY A 248 -1.55 -17.17 -13.05
C GLY A 248 -3.03 -16.90 -12.72
N ASP A 249 -3.56 -15.83 -13.30
CA ASP A 249 -4.89 -15.31 -12.94
C ASP A 249 -6.08 -16.12 -13.52
N LYS A 250 -5.81 -17.01 -14.48
CA LYS A 250 -6.82 -17.89 -15.09
C LYS A 250 -6.93 -19.25 -14.40
N SER A 251 -6.17 -19.48 -13.34
CA SER A 251 -6.26 -20.72 -12.56
C SER A 251 -7.65 -20.88 -11.95
N SER A 252 -8.20 -22.09 -12.00
CA SER A 252 -9.46 -22.41 -11.30
C SER A 252 -9.35 -22.28 -9.79
N LEU A 253 -8.14 -22.23 -9.24
CA LEU A 253 -7.90 -21.93 -7.83
C LEU A 253 -8.27 -20.50 -7.45
N ILE A 254 -8.24 -19.55 -8.40
CA ILE A 254 -8.62 -18.15 -8.14
C ILE A 254 -10.09 -18.08 -7.73
N SER A 255 -10.99 -18.76 -8.45
CA SER A 255 -12.42 -18.73 -8.10
C SER A 255 -12.73 -19.40 -6.77
N LEU A 256 -12.02 -20.49 -6.42
CA LEU A 256 -12.13 -21.13 -5.11
C LEU A 256 -11.62 -20.20 -3.99
N LYS A 257 -10.51 -19.50 -4.21
CA LYS A 257 -9.98 -18.54 -3.24
C LYS A 257 -10.90 -17.33 -3.07
N LEU A 258 -11.50 -16.82 -4.14
CA LEU A 258 -12.49 -15.74 -4.05
C LEU A 258 -13.72 -16.17 -3.23
N GLN A 259 -14.20 -17.42 -3.39
CA GLN A 259 -15.27 -17.97 -2.56
C GLN A 259 -14.87 -18.09 -1.09
N GLU A 260 -13.64 -18.50 -0.81
CA GLU A 260 -13.11 -18.56 0.56
C GLU A 260 -13.11 -17.16 1.20
N MET A 261 -12.59 -16.15 0.49
CA MET A 261 -12.54 -14.77 0.99
C MET A 261 -13.93 -14.15 1.16
N ASP A 262 -14.90 -14.48 0.29
CA ASP A 262 -16.29 -14.07 0.44
C ASP A 262 -16.97 -14.70 1.66
N ASN A 263 -16.69 -15.98 1.93
CA ASN A 263 -17.17 -16.66 3.14
C ASN A 263 -16.61 -16.04 4.41
N VAL A 264 -15.31 -15.72 4.44
CA VAL A 264 -14.68 -14.98 5.54
C VAL A 264 -15.31 -13.59 5.70
N SER A 265 -15.50 -12.85 4.60
CA SER A 265 -16.14 -11.54 4.61
C SER A 265 -17.57 -11.60 5.18
N SER A 266 -18.34 -12.60 4.77
CA SER A 266 -19.70 -12.87 5.25
C SER A 266 -19.71 -13.18 6.75
N PHE A 267 -18.77 -14.01 7.22
CA PHE A 267 -18.63 -14.33 8.64
C PHE A 267 -18.31 -13.10 9.48
N ILE A 268 -17.30 -12.31 9.09
CA ILE A 268 -16.92 -11.07 9.78
C ILE A 268 -18.11 -10.11 9.86
N TYR A 269 -18.76 -9.81 8.73
CA TYR A 269 -19.85 -8.85 8.69
C TYR A 269 -21.04 -9.31 9.56
N ARG A 270 -21.44 -10.58 9.46
CA ARG A 270 -22.59 -11.12 10.22
C ARG A 270 -22.32 -11.09 11.72
N THR A 271 -21.13 -11.48 12.16
CA THR A 271 -20.75 -11.47 13.58
C THR A 271 -20.67 -10.05 14.13
N LEU A 272 -20.14 -9.09 13.37
CA LEU A 272 -20.15 -7.68 13.75
C LEU A 272 -21.59 -7.14 13.83
N HIS A 273 -22.39 -7.36 12.79
CA HIS A 273 -23.75 -6.82 12.68
C HIS A 273 -24.72 -7.37 13.74
N GLN A 274 -24.49 -8.58 14.25
CA GLN A 274 -25.25 -9.13 15.37
C GLN A 274 -25.01 -8.37 16.69
N ASN A 275 -23.81 -7.82 16.88
CA ASN A 275 -23.36 -7.28 18.17
C ASN A 275 -23.18 -5.75 18.17
N LEU A 276 -22.99 -5.15 17.00
CA LEU A 276 -22.59 -3.75 16.82
C LEU A 276 -23.38 -3.10 15.69
N SER A 277 -23.66 -1.80 15.86
CA SER A 277 -24.27 -0.96 14.81
C SER A 277 -23.28 0.05 14.23
N ASP A 278 -22.22 0.38 14.98
CA ASP A 278 -21.28 1.45 14.73
C ASP A 278 -19.91 0.92 14.30
N PHE A 279 -19.89 0.11 13.23
CA PHE A 279 -18.66 -0.40 12.63
C PHE A 279 -18.55 -0.04 11.14
N LEU A 280 -17.31 -0.01 10.67
CA LEU A 280 -16.96 0.01 9.26
C LEU A 280 -16.10 -1.22 8.95
N PHE A 281 -16.54 -2.03 8.00
CA PHE A 281 -15.79 -3.15 7.47
C PHE A 281 -15.33 -2.83 6.05
N VAL A 282 -14.03 -2.83 5.80
CA VAL A 282 -13.44 -2.54 4.49
C VAL A 282 -12.71 -3.78 3.99
N ILE A 283 -13.13 -4.30 2.84
CA ILE A 283 -12.40 -5.31 2.08
C ILE A 283 -11.62 -4.59 0.98
N LEU A 284 -10.34 -4.85 0.84
CA LEU A 284 -9.52 -4.18 -0.17
C LEU A 284 -8.36 -5.02 -0.69
N GLY A 285 -7.90 -4.71 -1.90
CA GLY A 285 -6.59 -5.12 -2.38
C GLY A 285 -5.52 -4.11 -1.97
N ASP A 286 -4.32 -4.59 -1.65
CA ASP A 286 -3.15 -3.75 -1.42
C ASP A 286 -2.48 -3.37 -2.75
N HIS A 287 -2.35 -4.32 -3.68
CA HIS A 287 -2.02 -4.14 -5.08
C HIS A 287 -2.80 -5.09 -5.99
N GLY A 288 -2.58 -4.99 -7.30
CA GLY A 288 -2.97 -6.01 -8.27
C GLY A 288 -1.76 -6.78 -8.79
N MET A 289 -1.98 -7.57 -9.84
CA MET A 289 -0.94 -8.37 -10.51
C MET A 289 -1.22 -8.45 -12.02
N SER A 290 -0.24 -8.84 -12.83
CA SER A 290 -0.39 -9.14 -14.24
C SER A 290 -1.18 -10.44 -14.44
N ASP A 291 -1.63 -10.70 -15.66
CA ASP A 291 -2.27 -11.96 -16.08
C ASP A 291 -1.42 -13.21 -15.74
N THR A 292 -0.09 -13.10 -15.85
CA THR A 292 0.87 -14.13 -15.45
C THR A 292 1.16 -14.20 -13.95
N GLY A 293 0.49 -13.38 -13.14
CA GLY A 293 0.67 -13.33 -11.69
C GLY A 293 1.91 -12.60 -11.21
N SER A 294 2.57 -11.81 -12.05
CA SER A 294 3.70 -10.96 -11.63
C SER A 294 3.22 -9.58 -11.19
N HIS A 295 3.94 -8.90 -10.31
CA HIS A 295 3.62 -7.53 -9.91
C HIS A 295 4.91 -6.74 -9.60
N GLY A 296 4.77 -5.47 -9.23
CA GLY A 296 5.85 -4.51 -8.98
C GLY A 296 5.87 -3.30 -9.94
N GLY A 297 5.08 -3.35 -11.01
CA GLY A 297 4.94 -2.33 -12.04
C GLY A 297 3.77 -1.36 -11.83
N SER A 298 3.24 -0.88 -12.95
CA SER A 298 2.18 0.14 -13.03
C SER A 298 1.14 -0.16 -14.13
N SER A 299 1.03 -1.42 -14.55
CA SER A 299 0.00 -1.82 -15.52
C SER A 299 -1.40 -1.58 -14.94
N GLU A 300 -2.42 -1.49 -15.80
CA GLU A 300 -3.81 -1.30 -15.34
C GLU A 300 -4.28 -2.43 -14.41
N LEU A 301 -3.86 -3.69 -14.66
CA LEU A 301 -4.21 -4.82 -13.80
C LEU A 301 -3.51 -4.75 -12.45
N GLU A 302 -2.28 -4.25 -12.41
CA GLU A 302 -1.51 -4.08 -11.18
C GLU A 302 -1.95 -2.85 -10.38
N SER A 303 -2.46 -1.82 -11.05
CA SER A 303 -2.68 -0.50 -10.45
C SER A 303 -4.11 -0.23 -9.99
N ASN A 304 -5.08 -1.07 -10.37
CA ASN A 304 -6.47 -0.88 -10.00
C ASN A 304 -6.93 -2.01 -9.07
N VAL A 305 -7.18 -1.67 -7.81
CA VAL A 305 -7.58 -2.61 -6.75
C VAL A 305 -9.01 -2.36 -6.29
N LEU A 306 -9.62 -3.38 -5.70
CA LEU A 306 -10.92 -3.23 -5.06
C LEU A 306 -10.75 -2.48 -3.73
N VAL A 307 -11.66 -1.56 -3.43
CA VAL A 307 -11.98 -1.13 -2.06
C VAL A 307 -13.50 -1.22 -1.90
N PHE A 308 -13.95 -2.02 -0.95
CA PHE A 308 -15.35 -2.32 -0.70
C PHE A 308 -15.66 -2.01 0.77
N ALA A 309 -16.54 -1.03 1.01
CA ALA A 309 -16.94 -0.61 2.35
C ALA A 309 -18.34 -1.12 2.70
N LEU A 310 -18.47 -1.68 3.90
CA LEU A 310 -19.70 -2.22 4.50
C LEU A 310 -19.92 -1.60 5.87
N SER A 311 -21.14 -1.17 6.15
CA SER A 311 -21.57 -0.71 7.47
C SER A 311 -23.09 -0.73 7.54
N PRO A 312 -23.70 -0.92 8.73
CA PRO A 312 -25.15 -0.83 8.90
C PRO A 312 -25.74 0.54 8.52
N HIS A 313 -24.90 1.58 8.48
CA HIS A 313 -25.29 2.95 8.14
C HIS A 313 -25.07 3.30 6.66
N LEU A 314 -24.52 2.40 5.85
CA LEU A 314 -24.35 2.63 4.42
C LEU A 314 -25.65 2.36 3.66
N THR A 315 -26.06 3.36 2.89
CA THR A 315 -27.04 3.23 1.82
C THR A 315 -26.35 3.60 0.51
N ALA A 316 -25.88 2.60 -0.21
CA ALA A 316 -25.18 2.75 -1.46
C ALA A 316 -26.15 3.02 -2.61
N ARG A 317 -25.74 3.93 -3.50
CA ARG A 317 -26.20 3.90 -4.89
C ARG A 317 -25.40 2.80 -5.60
N GLN A 318 -25.98 2.09 -6.55
CA GLN A 318 -25.31 1.08 -7.38
C GLN A 318 -24.28 1.72 -8.34
N LEU A 319 -23.34 2.50 -7.82
CA LEU A 319 -22.34 3.23 -8.58
C LEU A 319 -20.95 2.89 -8.05
N VAL A 320 -20.13 2.31 -8.92
CA VAL A 320 -18.70 2.12 -8.65
C VAL A 320 -17.99 3.46 -8.85
N GLN A 321 -17.29 3.92 -7.82
CA GLN A 321 -16.53 5.17 -7.86
C GLN A 321 -15.04 4.90 -8.09
N THR A 322 -14.33 5.88 -8.64
CA THR A 322 -12.87 5.84 -8.75
C THR A 322 -12.26 6.75 -7.70
N VAL A 323 -11.29 6.23 -6.95
CA VAL A 323 -10.54 6.93 -5.89
C VAL A 323 -9.06 6.58 -5.99
N GLU A 324 -8.21 7.31 -5.27
CA GLU A 324 -6.83 6.87 -5.03
C GLU A 324 -6.79 6.01 -3.76
N GLN A 325 -6.01 4.93 -3.69
CA GLN A 325 -5.96 4.07 -2.51
C GLN A 325 -5.52 4.85 -1.24
N VAL A 326 -4.68 5.87 -1.42
CA VAL A 326 -4.23 6.75 -0.33
C VAL A 326 -5.36 7.59 0.28
N ASP A 327 -6.51 7.73 -0.40
CA ASP A 327 -7.72 8.42 0.08
C ASP A 327 -8.39 7.70 1.25
N LEU A 328 -8.12 6.39 1.41
CA LEU A 328 -8.62 5.62 2.54
C LEU A 328 -8.07 6.13 3.88
N VAL A 329 -6.80 6.54 3.92
CA VAL A 329 -6.12 6.92 5.16
C VAL A 329 -6.70 8.20 5.80
N PRO A 330 -6.85 9.34 5.10
CA PRO A 330 -7.48 10.51 5.72
C PRO A 330 -8.95 10.25 6.04
N THR A 331 -9.62 9.39 5.27
CA THR A 331 -11.00 8.97 5.52
C THR A 331 -11.12 8.21 6.85
N LEU A 332 -10.29 7.18 7.07
CA LEU A 332 -10.27 6.43 8.33
C LEU A 332 -9.85 7.30 9.51
N ALA A 333 -8.85 8.16 9.32
CA ALA A 333 -8.41 9.10 10.37
C ALA A 333 -9.57 9.99 10.82
N MET A 334 -10.29 10.62 9.88
CA MET A 334 -11.43 11.48 10.20
C MET A 334 -12.60 10.71 10.82
N LEU A 335 -12.91 9.50 10.33
CA LEU A 335 -13.98 8.66 10.89
C LEU A 335 -13.68 8.21 12.33
N LEU A 336 -12.41 8.00 12.66
CA LEU A 336 -11.92 7.66 14.00
C LEU A 336 -11.59 8.88 14.86
N ASN A 337 -11.87 10.10 14.37
CA ASN A 337 -11.56 11.37 15.05
C ASN A 337 -10.06 11.52 15.41
N LEU A 338 -9.19 11.02 14.54
CA LEU A 338 -7.74 11.10 14.63
C LEU A 338 -7.18 12.22 13.72
N PRO A 339 -6.01 12.78 14.05
CA PRO A 339 -5.23 13.58 13.11
C PRO A 339 -4.90 12.76 11.85
N ILE A 340 -5.01 13.38 10.68
CA ILE A 340 -4.51 12.78 9.42
C ILE A 340 -2.98 12.71 9.51
N PRO A 341 -2.35 11.60 9.10
CA PRO A 341 -0.90 11.50 9.06
C PRO A 341 -0.25 12.67 8.31
N GLU A 342 0.83 13.22 8.87
CA GLU A 342 1.37 14.53 8.49
C GLU A 342 1.68 14.67 7.01
N ARG A 343 2.21 13.61 6.39
CA ARG A 343 2.62 13.59 4.97
C ARG A 343 1.59 12.97 4.03
N ASN A 344 0.39 12.67 4.52
CA ASN A 344 -0.67 12.11 3.69
C ASN A 344 -0.96 13.01 2.46
N VAL A 345 -1.27 12.39 1.32
CA VAL A 345 -1.63 13.11 0.09
C VAL A 345 -2.99 12.68 -0.46
N GLY A 346 -3.76 11.93 0.33
CA GLY A 346 -5.10 11.47 -0.02
C GLY A 346 -6.16 12.53 0.25
N LEU A 347 -7.31 12.34 -0.39
CA LEU A 347 -8.53 13.10 -0.18
C LEU A 347 -9.58 12.26 0.57
N LEU A 348 -10.59 12.91 1.17
CA LEU A 348 -11.71 12.17 1.76
C LEU A 348 -12.55 11.47 0.70
N MET A 349 -12.87 10.20 0.94
CA MET A 349 -13.81 9.43 0.13
C MET A 349 -15.23 9.95 0.39
N GLY A 350 -15.68 10.89 -0.45
CA GLY A 350 -16.79 11.78 -0.14
C GLY A 350 -18.13 11.09 0.18
N ASP A 351 -18.45 10.02 -0.53
CA ASP A 351 -19.68 9.26 -0.30
C ASP A 351 -19.64 8.45 1.00
N LEU A 352 -18.46 7.97 1.38
CA LEU A 352 -18.27 7.23 2.63
C LEU A 352 -18.39 8.18 3.84
N VAL A 353 -17.69 9.33 3.82
CA VAL A 353 -17.80 10.31 4.92
C VAL A 353 -19.20 10.93 5.00
N ARG A 354 -19.87 11.18 3.88
CA ARG A 354 -21.25 11.72 3.89
C ARG A 354 -22.24 10.74 4.52
N ALA A 355 -22.07 9.43 4.28
CA ALA A 355 -22.94 8.41 4.85
C ALA A 355 -22.68 8.16 6.34
N LEU A 356 -21.42 8.31 6.79
CA LEU A 356 -21.00 7.90 8.14
C LEU A 356 -20.87 9.07 9.13
N ILE A 357 -20.96 10.32 8.67
CA ILE A 357 -20.95 11.51 9.51
C ILE A 357 -22.37 12.08 9.66
N PRO A 358 -22.96 12.05 10.87
CA PRO A 358 -24.35 12.47 11.06
C PRO A 358 -24.60 13.97 10.86
N LYS A 359 -23.59 14.82 11.10
CA LYS A 359 -23.73 16.28 11.09
C LYS A 359 -23.04 16.92 9.89
N ASP A 360 -23.80 17.59 9.03
CA ASP A 360 -23.28 18.34 7.87
C ASP A 360 -22.21 19.38 8.26
N GLY A 361 -22.35 20.00 9.42
CA GLY A 361 -21.36 20.98 9.92
C GLY A 361 -19.98 20.38 10.19
N ASP A 362 -19.92 19.11 10.61
CA ASP A 362 -18.64 18.42 10.80
C ASP A 362 -18.07 17.92 9.48
N LEU A 363 -18.93 17.49 8.54
CA LEU A 363 -18.52 17.13 7.20
C LEU A 363 -17.78 18.29 6.49
N CYS A 364 -18.31 19.51 6.56
CA CYS A 364 -17.65 20.69 6.00
C CYS A 364 -16.26 20.95 6.63
N LYS A 365 -16.14 20.81 7.95
CA LYS A 365 -14.86 20.96 8.66
C LYS A 365 -13.86 19.88 8.26
N MET A 366 -14.31 18.62 8.14
CA MET A 366 -13.46 17.51 7.72
C MET A 366 -12.87 17.75 6.33
N TYR A 367 -13.70 18.20 5.36
CA TYR A 367 -13.20 18.59 4.04
C TYR A 367 -12.17 19.74 4.10
N MET A 368 -12.39 20.73 4.97
CA MET A 368 -11.42 21.82 5.15
C MET A 368 -10.10 21.34 5.76
N VAL A 369 -10.16 20.47 6.78
CA VAL A 369 -8.95 19.89 7.40
C VAL A 369 -8.17 19.06 6.38
N ASN A 370 -8.83 18.18 5.64
CA ASN A 370 -8.18 17.37 4.62
C ASN A 370 -7.65 18.21 3.45
N LEU A 371 -8.39 19.21 2.96
CA LEU A 371 -7.89 20.11 1.92
C LEU A 371 -6.64 20.88 2.37
N CYS A 372 -6.66 21.41 3.59
CA CYS A 372 -5.50 22.09 4.18
C CYS A 372 -4.28 21.18 4.31
N GLN A 373 -4.50 19.93 4.71
CA GLN A 373 -3.47 18.91 4.82
C GLN A 373 -2.90 18.56 3.43
N PHE A 374 -3.78 18.33 2.45
CA PHE A 374 -3.41 18.02 1.07
C PHE A 374 -2.57 19.15 0.45
N LEU A 375 -3.01 20.41 0.58
CA LEU A 375 -2.32 21.60 0.06
C LEU A 375 -0.89 21.76 0.59
N ARG A 376 -0.62 21.33 1.83
CA ARG A 376 0.73 21.36 2.44
C ARG A 376 1.66 20.33 1.80
N ASN A 377 1.12 19.20 1.35
CA ASN A 377 1.91 18.05 0.89
C ASN A 377 1.88 17.83 -0.61
N ILE A 378 1.19 18.70 -1.39
CA ILE A 378 1.08 18.57 -2.84
C ILE A 378 2.45 18.24 -3.47
N PRO A 379 2.56 17.11 -4.18
CA PRO A 379 3.73 16.82 -5.00
C PRO A 379 3.92 17.92 -6.06
N VAL A 380 5.16 18.39 -6.25
CA VAL A 380 5.50 19.50 -7.16
C VAL A 380 4.94 19.29 -8.59
N THR A 381 4.76 18.04 -9.01
CA THR A 381 4.19 17.65 -10.30
C THR A 381 2.72 18.04 -10.52
N ILE A 382 1.91 18.19 -9.45
CA ILE A 382 0.52 18.66 -9.54
C ILE A 382 0.48 20.19 -9.49
N SER A 383 1.38 20.82 -8.72
CA SER A 383 1.49 22.29 -8.63
C SER A 383 1.78 22.92 -10.00
N SER A 384 2.63 22.29 -10.84
CA SER A 384 2.94 22.79 -12.18
C SER A 384 1.77 22.68 -13.18
N LYS A 385 0.96 21.62 -13.09
CA LYS A 385 -0.26 21.47 -13.92
C LYS A 385 -1.37 22.44 -13.53
N ALA A 386 -1.51 22.75 -12.25
CA ALA A 386 -2.48 23.75 -11.78
C ALA A 386 -2.05 25.18 -12.19
N ALA A 387 -0.75 25.51 -12.09
CA ALA A 387 -0.22 26.80 -12.53
C ALA A 387 -0.29 26.99 -14.06
N GLY A 388 -0.04 25.92 -14.84
CA GLY A 388 -0.12 25.98 -16.31
C GLY A 388 -1.54 26.15 -16.85
N ARG A 389 -2.57 25.69 -16.12
CA ARG A 389 -3.99 25.90 -16.48
C ARG A 389 -4.57 27.24 -16.01
N ALA A 390 -3.91 27.95 -15.12
CA ALA A 390 -4.31 29.29 -14.70
C ALA A 390 -3.72 30.40 -15.58
N LEU A 391 -2.77 30.06 -16.46
CA LEU A 391 -2.11 30.98 -17.40
C LEU A 391 -2.50 30.74 -18.87
N MET A 392 -3.50 29.88 -19.12
CA MET A 392 -4.25 29.80 -20.39
C MET A 392 -5.69 30.22 -20.11
#